data_AF-A0A7S9WGJ2-F1
#
_entry.id   AF-A0A7S9WGJ2-F1
#
_cell.length_a   1.000
_cell.length_b   1.000
_cell.length_c   1.000
_cell.angle_alpha   90.00
_cell.angle_beta   90.00
_cell.angle_gamma   90.00
#
_symmetry.space_group_name_H-M   'P 1'
#
loop_
_entity.id
_entity.type
_entity.pdbx_description
1 polymer ?
#
loop_
_entity_poly.entity_id
_entity_poly.type
_entity_poly.pdbx_seq_one_letter_code
_entity_poly.pdbx_strand_id
1 'polypeptide(L)' 'MFSHSFLAGVIQSNQDLSQASLATRILIGRLRIEIRSTPTLLEAKIKELADFAKANAFAADDLAKMTR' A
#
# COMPACT_ATOMS: atom_id res chain seq x y z
N MET A 1 3.84 10.57 8.47
CA MET A 1 4.63 10.18 7.29
C MET A 1 4.94 8.69 7.44
N PHE A 2 4.42 7.83 6.57
CA PHE A 2 4.60 6.37 6.71
C PHE A 2 6.05 5.97 6.48
N SER A 3 6.55 5.01 7.26
CA SER A 3 7.90 4.46 7.05
C SER A 3 7.95 3.62 5.78
N HIS A 4 9.09 3.63 5.08
CA HIS A 4 9.33 2.77 3.93
C HIS A 4 9.10 1.29 4.26
N SER A 5 9.58 0.83 5.42
CA SER A 5 9.42 -0.55 5.88
C SER A 5 7.97 -0.92 6.18
N PHE A 6 7.15 0.05 6.60
CA PHE A 6 5.72 -0.15 6.79
C PHE A 6 5.01 -0.37 5.45
N LEU A 7 5.26 0.51 4.48
CA LEU A 7 4.67 0.41 3.14
C LEU A 7 5.12 -0.87 2.41
N ALA A 8 6.40 -1.23 2.53
CA ALA A 8 6.91 -2.51 2.05
C ALA A 8 6.15 -3.68 2.69
N GLY A 9 5.92 -3.63 4.01
CA GLY A 9 5.14 -4.63 4.74
C GLY A 9 3.69 -4.72 4.27
N VAL A 10 3.02 -3.59 3.99
CA VAL A 10 1.64 -3.60 3.46
C VAL A 10 1.56 -4.26 2.09
N ILE A 11 2.54 -3.98 1.22
CA ILE A 11 2.55 -4.51 -0.14
C ILE A 11 3.05 -5.97 -0.20
N GLN A 12 3.96 -6.38 0.70
CA GLN A 12 4.47 -7.75 0.74
C GLN A 12 3.64 -8.69 1.61
N SER A 13 2.87 -8.16 2.56
CA SER A 13 1.96 -8.96 3.39
C SER A 13 0.69 -9.31 2.64
N ASN A 14 -0.03 -10.30 3.16
CA ASN A 14 -1.37 -10.63 2.72
C ASN A 14 -2.42 -10.09 3.71
N GLN A 15 -2.12 -8.95 4.37
CA GLN A 15 -3.01 -8.32 5.34
C GLN A 15 -4.39 -8.07 4.73
N ASP A 16 -5.41 -8.30 5.55
CA ASP A 16 -6.80 -8.05 5.22
C ASP A 16 -7.03 -6.54 4.99
N LEU A 17 -7.56 -6.20 3.81
CA LEU A 17 -7.80 -4.82 3.40
C LEU A 17 -9.29 -4.44 3.50
N SER A 18 -10.13 -5.27 4.12
CA SER A 18 -11.59 -5.11 4.14
C SER A 18 -12.04 -3.86 4.90
N GLN A 19 -11.22 -3.38 5.83
CA GLN A 19 -11.44 -2.13 6.58
C GLN A 19 -11.00 -0.87 5.81
N ALA A 20 -10.33 -1.04 4.67
CA ALA A 20 -9.87 0.06 3.84
C ALA A 20 -10.89 0.40 2.76
N SER A 21 -10.87 1.65 2.28
CA SER A 21 -11.69 2.06 1.15
C SER A 21 -11.38 1.24 -0.11
N LEU A 22 -12.40 1.08 -0.96
CA LEU A 22 -12.30 0.29 -2.19
C LEU A 22 -11.13 0.74 -3.08
N ALA A 23 -10.89 2.05 -3.17
CA ALA A 23 -9.77 2.60 -3.94
C ALA A 23 -8.42 2.12 -3.39
N THR A 24 -8.23 2.19 -2.06
CA THR A 24 -7.03 1.69 -1.39
C THR A 24 -6.84 0.18 -1.60
N ARG A 25 -7.93 -0.60 -1.53
CA ARG A 25 -7.92 -2.05 -1.79
C ARG A 25 -7.49 -2.40 -3.21
N ILE A 26 -8.06 -1.72 -4.20
CA ILE A 26 -7.72 -1.92 -5.61
C ILE A 26 -6.25 -1.58 -5.86
N LEU A 27 -5.78 -0.46 -5.32
CA LEU A 27 -4.39 -0.04 -5.47
C LEU A 27 -3.43 -1.08 -4.86
N ILE A 28 -3.59 -1.39 -3.57
CA ILE A 28 -2.71 -2.35 -2.88
C ILE A 28 -2.76 -3.73 -3.55
N GLY A 29 -3.94 -4.17 -3.99
CA GLY A 29 -4.11 -5.41 -4.75
C GLY A 29 -3.29 -5.41 -6.05
N ARG A 30 -3.34 -4.32 -6.82
CA ARG A 30 -2.51 -4.14 -8.01
C ARG A 30 -1.02 -4.17 -7.67
N LEU A 31 -0.58 -3.41 -6.67
CA LEU A 31 0.83 -3.35 -6.26
C LEU A 31 1.35 -4.73 -5.83
N ARG A 32 0.54 -5.50 -5.08
CA ARG A 32 0.84 -6.88 -4.68
C ARG A 32 1.05 -7.80 -5.88
N ILE A 33 0.18 -7.73 -6.89
CA ILE A 33 0.29 -8.55 -8.12
C ILE A 33 1.55 -8.17 -8.90
N GLU A 34 1.79 -6.87 -9.08
CA GLU A 34 2.95 -6.38 -9.84
C GLU A 34 4.27 -6.76 -9.19
N ILE A 35 4.39 -6.67 -7.86
CA ILE A 35 5.60 -7.11 -7.13
C ILE A 35 5.76 -8.62 -7.14
N ARG A 36 4.66 -9.40 -7.09
CA ARG A 36 4.74 -10.85 -7.24
C ARG A 36 5.28 -11.24 -8.63
N SER A 37 4.93 -10.49 -9.67
CA SER A 37 5.46 -10.70 -11.02
C SER A 37 6.88 -10.14 -11.19
N THR A 38 7.19 -9.00 -10.57
CA THR A 38 8.44 -8.26 -10.75
C THR A 38 8.92 -7.67 -9.41
N PRO A 39 9.70 -8.43 -8.62
CA PRO A 39 10.12 -8.02 -7.28
C PRO A 39 11.02 -6.77 -7.26
N THR A 40 11.71 -6.48 -8.36
CA THR A 40 12.61 -5.32 -8.50
C THR A 40 11.89 -3.98 -8.51
N LEU A 41 10.56 -3.97 -8.72
CA LEU A 41 9.75 -2.74 -8.73
C LEU A 41 9.31 -2.30 -7.33
N LEU A 42 9.66 -3.03 -6.27
CA LEU A 42 9.20 -2.77 -4.91
C LEU A 42 9.39 -1.31 -4.48
N GLU A 43 10.57 -0.72 -4.68
CA GLU A 43 10.83 0.67 -4.29
C GLU A 43 9.96 1.67 -5.05
N ALA A 44 9.77 1.47 -6.35
CA ALA A 44 8.91 2.32 -7.18
C ALA A 44 7.45 2.26 -6.70
N LYS A 45 6.98 1.07 -6.31
CA LYS A 45 5.62 0.84 -5.82
C LYS A 45 5.38 1.35 -4.40
N ILE A 46 6.40 1.34 -3.55
CA ILE A 46 6.36 2.01 -2.25
C ILE A 46 6.20 3.52 -2.43
N LYS A 47 6.95 4.11 -3.37
CA LYS A 47 6.82 5.53 -3.69
C LYS A 47 5.41 5.86 -4.20
N GLU A 48 4.89 5.03 -5.11
CA GLU A 48 3.52 5.16 -5.65
C GLU A 48 2.45 5.14 -4.53
N LEU A 49 2.56 4.18 -3.59
CA LEU A 49 1.64 4.09 -2.45
C LEU A 49 1.76 5.30 -1.52
N ALA A 50 2.98 5.77 -1.27
CA ALA A 50 3.22 6.95 -0.44
C ALA A 50 2.65 8.23 -1.08
N ASP A 51 2.83 8.40 -2.39
CA ASP A 51 2.33 9.56 -3.13
C ASP A 51 0.80 9.51 -3.23
N PHE A 52 0.20 8.32 -3.40
CA PHE A 52 -1.25 8.14 -3.34
C PHE A 52 -1.83 8.51 -1.96
N ALA A 53 -1.18 8.10 -0.88
CA ALA A 53 -1.59 8.44 0.48
C ALA A 53 -1.45 9.94 0.78
N LYS A 54 -0.47 10.62 0.18
CA LYS A 54 -0.34 12.08 0.27
C LYS A 54 -1.42 12.82 -0.50
N ALA A 55 -1.79 12.31 -1.68
CA ALA A 55 -2.79 12.92 -2.53
C ALA A 55 -4.22 12.71 -2.00
N ASN A 56 -4.44 11.66 -1.20
CA ASN A 56 -5.76 11.24 -0.76
C ASN A 56 -5.82 11.06 0.77
N ALA A 57 -6.52 11.96 1.47
CA ALA A 57 -6.66 11.90 2.93
C ALA A 57 -7.26 10.57 3.42
N PHE A 58 -8.28 10.05 2.73
CA PHE A 58 -8.91 8.78 3.07
C PHE A 58 -7.93 7.59 2.98
N ALA A 59 -6.98 7.63 2.04
CA ALA A 59 -6.00 6.57 1.87
C ALA A 59 -4.93 6.62 2.97
N ALA A 60 -4.58 7.83 3.44
CA ALA A 60 -3.75 7.98 4.62
C ALA A 60 -4.47 7.46 5.87
N ASP A 61 -5.76 7.76 6.05
CA ASP A 61 -6.55 7.22 7.17
C ASP A 61 -6.68 5.69 7.11
N ASP A 62 -6.88 5.13 5.91
CA ASP A 62 -6.92 3.67 5.70
C ASP A 62 -5.59 3.02 6.08
N LEU A 63 -4.47 3.58 5.60
CA LEU A 63 -3.12 3.08 5.91
C LEU A 63 -2.78 3.23 7.41
N ALA A 64 -3.27 4.28 8.07
CA ALA A 64 -3.08 4.46 9.51
C ALA A 64 -3.84 3.39 10.33
N LYS A 65 -4.97 2.89 9.82
CA LYS A 65 -5.75 1.80 10.44
C LYS A 65 -5.17 0.42 10.15
N MET A 66 -4.30 0.30 9.14
CA MET A 66 -3.58 -0.94 8.85
C MET A 66 -2.46 -1.14 9.86
N THR A 67 -2.80 -1.57 11.07
CA THR A 67 -1.81 -2.03 12.04
C THR A 67 -1.26 -3.41 11.67
N ARG A 68 0.01 -3.62 12.00
CA ARG A 68 0.85 -4.79 11.71
C ARG A 68 0.27 -6.10 12.24
#